data_AF-A0A6B2CJV9-F1
#
_entry.id   AF-A0A6B2CJV9-F1
#
_cell.length_a   1.000
_cell.length_b   1.000
_cell.length_c   1.000
_cell.angle_alpha   90.00
_cell.angle_beta   90.00
_cell.angle_gamma   90.00
#
_symmetry.space_group_name_H-M   'P 1'
#
loop_
_entity.id
_entity.type
_entity.pdbx_description
1 polymer ?
#
loop_
_entity_poly.entity_id
_entity_poly.type
_entity_poly.pdbx_seq_one_letter_code
_entity_poly.pdbx_strand_id
1 'polypeptide(L)'
;MMLLNIKLHHYGDWTELTEKYQLTVNNPYFIPLQGEGLNFEVFRINKRLDDTIKSFISDLRSRYRDVVRIISVNPSRNFTDIVLYADYKFSVKSVFVDSRIFIESSKYSDGFEYFTVAIPGNRSGK
;
A
#
# COMPACT_ATOMS: atom_id res chain seq x y z
N MET A 1 -1.70 2.09 24.51
CA MET A 1 -1.68 1.87 23.05
C MET A 1 -0.55 0.89 22.78
N MET A 2 -0.83 -0.23 22.13
CA MET A 2 0.18 -1.26 21.83
C MET A 2 0.57 -1.14 20.37
N LEU A 3 1.88 -1.08 20.09
CA LEU A 3 2.40 -1.10 18.73
C LEU A 3 2.75 -2.52 18.32
N LEU A 4 2.31 -2.92 17.13
CA LEU A 4 2.63 -4.21 16.54
C LEU A 4 3.27 -4.01 15.17
N ASN A 5 4.36 -4.73 14.92
CA ASN A 5 4.98 -4.80 13.61
C ASN A 5 4.55 -6.10 12.95
N ILE A 6 3.96 -5.99 11.77
CA ILE A 6 3.40 -7.10 11.00
C ILE A 6 4.17 -7.19 9.69
N LYS A 7 4.58 -8.41 9.32
CA LYS A 7 5.14 -8.74 8.01
C LYS A 7 4.27 -9.81 7.38
N LEU A 8 3.74 -9.55 6.19
CA LEU A 8 2.89 -10.48 5.46
C LEU A 8 3.50 -10.76 4.09
N HIS A 9 3.52 -12.03 3.71
CA HIS A 9 3.86 -12.44 2.35
C HIS A 9 2.57 -12.68 1.60
N HIS A 10 2.39 -12.03 0.46
CA HIS A 10 1.26 -12.29 -0.42
C HIS A 10 1.75 -12.98 -1.69
N TYR A 11 1.10 -14.09 -2.01
CA TYR A 11 1.29 -14.79 -3.27
C TYR A 11 0.13 -14.44 -4.20
N GLY A 12 0.45 -14.16 -5.46
CA GLY A 12 -0.52 -13.83 -6.51
C GLY A 12 -1.07 -12.41 -6.45
N ASP A 13 -0.46 -11.50 -5.69
CA ASP A 13 -0.85 -10.09 -5.64
C ASP A 13 0.21 -9.17 -6.28
N TRP A 14 -0.05 -7.86 -6.29
CA TRP A 14 0.83 -6.90 -6.94
C TRP A 14 2.15 -6.68 -6.19
N THR A 15 2.24 -7.09 -4.92
CA THR A 15 3.45 -6.88 -4.10
C THR A 15 4.60 -7.72 -4.59
N GLU A 16 4.35 -8.85 -5.27
CA GLU A 16 5.36 -9.64 -6.00
C GLU A 16 6.14 -8.81 -7.05
N LEU A 17 5.50 -7.77 -7.61
CA LEU A 17 6.20 -6.85 -8.52
C LEU A 17 7.35 -6.11 -7.81
N THR A 18 7.27 -5.90 -6.50
CA THR A 18 8.34 -5.25 -5.74
C THR A 18 9.61 -6.10 -5.67
N GLU A 19 9.48 -7.43 -5.64
CA GLU A 19 10.60 -8.37 -5.75
C GLU A 19 11.16 -8.35 -7.18
N LYS A 20 10.29 -8.55 -8.18
CA LYS A 20 10.67 -8.59 -9.60
C LYS A 20 11.49 -7.36 -10.04
N TYR A 21 11.06 -6.17 -9.61
CA TYR A 21 11.70 -4.92 -9.98
C TYR A 21 12.72 -4.43 -8.96
N GLN A 22 12.93 -5.16 -7.86
CA GLN A 22 13.81 -4.79 -6.74
C GLN A 22 13.51 -3.37 -6.23
N LEU A 23 12.23 -3.09 -5.99
CA LEU A 23 11.74 -1.79 -5.55
C LEU A 23 11.21 -1.87 -4.11
N THR A 24 11.41 -0.78 -3.38
CA THR A 24 10.66 -0.52 -2.15
C THR A 24 9.63 0.56 -2.41
N VAL A 25 8.37 0.24 -2.14
CA VAL A 25 7.23 1.16 -2.25
C VAL A 25 6.78 1.52 -0.84
N ASN A 26 6.85 2.81 -0.49
CA ASN A 26 6.27 3.32 0.75
C ASN A 26 4.85 3.79 0.48
N ASN A 27 4.00 3.80 1.49
CA ASN A 27 2.64 4.30 1.36
C ASN A 27 2.39 5.39 2.40
N PRO A 28 2.79 6.64 2.09
CA PRO A 28 2.62 7.77 3.01
C PRO A 28 1.15 8.18 3.21
N TYR A 29 0.26 7.84 2.29
CA TYR A 29 -1.15 8.22 2.36
C TYR A 29 -2.04 7.03 2.03
N PHE A 30 -2.93 6.73 2.96
CA PHE A 30 -3.99 5.74 2.85
C PHE A 30 -5.27 6.34 3.42
N ILE A 31 -6.30 6.46 2.59
CA ILE A 31 -7.60 6.99 3.00
C ILE A 31 -8.67 5.97 2.58
N PRO A 32 -9.30 5.28 3.55
CA PRO A 32 -10.36 4.33 3.24
C PRO A 32 -11.63 5.09 2.84
N LEU A 33 -12.17 4.79 1.65
CA LEU A 33 -13.44 5.31 1.14
C LEU A 33 -14.48 4.18 1.19
N GLN A 34 -14.79 3.72 2.41
CA GLN A 34 -15.60 2.50 2.66
C GLN A 34 -16.95 2.51 1.92
N GLY A 35 -17.62 3.66 1.83
CA GLY A 35 -18.91 3.79 1.13
C GLY A 35 -18.82 3.54 -0.39
N GLU A 36 -17.65 3.72 -0.97
CA GLU A 36 -17.36 3.49 -2.40
C GLU A 36 -16.71 2.12 -2.64
N GLY A 37 -16.38 1.37 -1.58
CA GLY A 37 -15.64 0.12 -1.68
C GLY A 37 -14.19 0.30 -2.16
N LEU A 38 -13.59 1.46 -1.95
CA LEU A 38 -12.25 1.81 -2.44
C LEU A 38 -11.32 2.30 -1.31
N ASN A 39 -10.03 2.23 -1.56
CA ASN A 39 -8.99 2.96 -0.84
C ASN A 39 -8.36 3.98 -1.79
N PHE A 40 -8.24 5.23 -1.36
CA PHE A 40 -7.34 6.17 -2.01
C PHE A 40 -5.94 6.02 -1.42
N GLU A 41 -4.94 5.78 -2.27
CA GLU A 41 -3.57 5.55 -1.82
C GLU A 41 -2.55 6.34 -2.65
N VAL A 42 -1.44 6.69 -2.00
CA VAL A 42 -0.24 7.20 -2.66
C VAL A 42 0.89 6.24 -2.42
N PHE A 43 1.41 5.65 -3.49
CA PHE A 43 2.60 4.80 -3.46
C PHE A 43 3.81 5.66 -3.81
N ARG A 44 4.78 5.73 -2.91
CA ARG A 44 6.04 6.47 -3.09
C ARG A 44 7.21 5.53 -3.26
N ILE A 45 7.84 5.59 -4.42
CA ILE A 45 9.12 4.92 -4.67
C ILE A 45 10.22 5.98 -4.53
N ASN A 46 11.20 5.76 -3.65
CA ASN A 46 12.31 6.70 -3.38
C ASN A 46 13.39 6.66 -4.48
N LYS A 47 12.95 6.74 -5.73
CA LYS A 47 13.77 6.79 -6.92
C LYS A 47 13.06 7.66 -7.97
N ARG A 48 13.85 8.44 -8.72
CA ARG A 48 13.34 9.19 -9.87
C ARG A 48 12.80 8.23 -10.93
N LEU A 49 11.72 8.63 -11.60
CA LEU A 49 11.12 7.86 -12.68
C LEU A 49 12.15 7.48 -13.75
N ASP A 50 12.37 6.17 -13.90
CA ASP A 50 13.21 5.54 -14.88
C ASP A 50 12.46 4.37 -15.55
N ASP A 51 13.13 3.63 -16.42
CA ASP A 51 12.50 2.56 -17.16
C ASP A 51 12.07 1.38 -16.26
N THR A 52 12.80 1.10 -15.17
CA THR A 52 12.39 0.12 -14.16
C THR A 52 11.04 0.51 -13.54
N ILE A 53 10.89 1.76 -13.11
CA ILE A 53 9.63 2.24 -12.52
C ILE A 53 8.50 2.28 -13.56
N LYS A 54 8.80 2.67 -14.82
CA LYS A 54 7.79 2.64 -15.90
C LYS A 54 7.30 1.21 -16.14
N SER A 55 8.19 0.23 -16.16
CA SER A 55 7.82 -1.18 -16.31
C SER A 55 7.00 -1.68 -15.12
N PHE A 56 7.40 -1.35 -13.89
CA PHE A 56 6.60 -1.63 -12.69
C PHE A 56 5.18 -1.06 -12.80
N ILE A 57 5.04 0.21 -13.16
CA ILE A 57 3.73 0.88 -13.35
C ILE A 57 2.91 0.22 -14.45
N SER A 58 3.56 -0.18 -15.55
CA SER A 58 2.90 -0.86 -16.68
C SER A 58 2.35 -2.23 -16.27
N ASP A 59 3.13 -3.02 -15.55
CA ASP A 59 2.69 -4.32 -15.04
C ASP A 59 1.58 -4.16 -14.00
N LEU A 60 1.72 -3.19 -13.07
CA LEU A 60 0.68 -2.87 -12.09
C LEU A 60 -0.64 -2.52 -12.78
N ARG A 61 -0.60 -1.67 -13.81
CA ARG A 61 -1.79 -1.24 -14.56
C ARG A 61 -2.41 -2.35 -15.40
N SER A 62 -1.61 -3.27 -15.95
CA SER A 62 -2.11 -4.27 -16.91
C SER A 62 -2.56 -5.56 -16.22
N ARG A 63 -1.80 -6.05 -15.23
CA ARG A 63 -2.03 -7.34 -14.57
C ARG A 63 -2.98 -7.25 -13.38
N TYR A 64 -3.01 -6.09 -12.72
CA TYR A 64 -3.74 -5.89 -11.47
C TYR A 64 -4.82 -4.80 -11.58
N ARG A 65 -5.32 -4.55 -12.80
CA ARG A 65 -6.30 -3.49 -13.08
C ARG A 65 -7.62 -3.63 -12.30
N ASP A 66 -7.95 -4.86 -11.91
CA ASP A 66 -9.19 -5.18 -11.21
C ASP A 66 -9.10 -4.87 -9.71
N VAL A 67 -7.87 -4.73 -9.17
CA VAL A 67 -7.61 -4.40 -7.76
C VAL A 67 -6.94 -3.03 -7.58
N VAL A 68 -6.25 -2.52 -8.59
CA VAL A 68 -5.54 -1.24 -8.55
C VAL A 68 -5.82 -0.43 -9.82
N ARG A 69 -6.31 0.79 -9.62
CA ARG A 69 -6.54 1.79 -10.66
C ARG A 69 -5.64 3.00 -10.44
N ILE A 70 -4.59 3.11 -11.25
CA ILE A 70 -3.67 4.25 -11.24
C ILE A 70 -4.37 5.49 -11.83
N ILE A 71 -4.37 6.58 -11.07
CA ILE A 71 -4.95 7.88 -11.45
C ILE A 71 -3.89 8.80 -12.03
N SER A 72 -2.73 8.91 -11.36
CA SER A 72 -1.63 9.74 -11.83
C SER A 72 -0.27 9.20 -11.39
N VAL A 73 0.76 9.58 -12.14
CA VAL A 73 2.16 9.30 -11.82
C VAL A 73 2.89 10.64 -11.79
N ASN A 74 3.39 11.00 -10.62
CA ASN A 74 3.97 12.30 -10.34
C ASN A 74 5.47 12.12 -10.02
N PRO A 75 6.35 12.20 -11.04
CA PRO A 75 7.78 12.12 -10.82
C PRO A 75 8.30 13.39 -10.14
N SER A 76 9.23 13.21 -9.20
CA SER A 76 10.02 14.26 -8.55
C SER A 76 11.51 14.00 -8.77
N ARG A 77 12.37 14.88 -8.25
CA ARG A 77 13.83 14.76 -8.39
C ARG A 77 14.37 13.47 -7.76
N ASN A 78 13.82 13.06 -6.62
CA ASN A 78 14.33 11.97 -5.79
C ASN A 78 13.32 10.84 -5.53
N PHE A 79 12.07 11.00 -5.97
CA PHE A 79 11.03 10.00 -5.77
C PHE A 79 10.02 10.04 -6.91
N THR A 80 9.19 9.02 -6.99
CA THR A 80 8.04 8.95 -7.89
C THR A 80 6.82 8.57 -7.07
N ASP A 81 5.80 9.42 -7.09
CA ASP A 81 4.52 9.13 -6.45
C ASP A 81 3.55 8.59 -7.49
N ILE A 82 2.86 7.50 -7.14
CA ILE A 82 1.80 6.89 -7.93
C ILE A 82 0.52 7.05 -7.12
N VAL A 83 -0.42 7.85 -7.63
CA VAL A 83 -1.73 8.06 -6.99
C VAL A 83 -2.69 7.04 -7.59
N LEU A 84 -3.39 6.31 -6.74
CA LEU A 84 -4.26 5.22 -7.17
C LEU A 84 -5.49 5.06 -6.28
N TYR A 85 -6.50 4.41 -6.85
CA TYR A 85 -7.53 3.73 -6.06
C TYR A 85 -7.21 2.23 -6.02
N ALA A 86 -7.33 1.63 -4.84
CA ALA A 86 -7.29 0.17 -4.68
C ALA A 86 -8.67 -0.32 -4.21
N ASP A 87 -9.04 -1.54 -4.57
CA ASP A 87 -10.26 -2.17 -4.06
C ASP A 87 -10.14 -2.37 -2.54
N TYR A 88 -11.14 -1.89 -1.79
CA TYR A 88 -11.17 -1.96 -0.33
C TYR A 88 -11.15 -3.40 0.17
N LYS A 89 -11.98 -4.26 -0.46
CA LYS A 89 -12.21 -5.64 -0.03
C LYS A 89 -10.96 -6.51 -0.18
N PHE A 90 -10.09 -6.20 -1.14
CA PHE A 90 -8.86 -6.95 -1.39
C PHE A 90 -7.64 -6.39 -0.65
N SER A 91 -7.79 -5.31 0.12
CA SER A 91 -6.69 -4.70 0.86
C SER A 91 -6.59 -5.24 2.28
N VAL A 92 -5.43 -5.72 2.72
CA VAL A 92 -5.21 -6.10 4.13
C VAL A 92 -5.44 -4.94 5.09
N LYS A 93 -5.19 -3.70 4.64
CA LYS A 93 -5.46 -2.52 5.45
C LYS A 93 -6.93 -2.38 5.84
N SER A 94 -7.86 -2.92 5.05
CA SER A 94 -9.29 -2.95 5.41
C SER A 94 -9.53 -3.70 6.72
N VAL A 95 -8.85 -4.84 6.91
CA VAL A 95 -8.94 -5.65 8.14
C VAL A 95 -8.52 -4.83 9.36
N PHE A 96 -7.44 -4.04 9.24
CA PHE A 96 -7.01 -3.15 10.33
C PHE A 96 -8.04 -2.06 10.60
N VAL A 97 -8.52 -1.37 9.56
CA VAL A 97 -9.51 -0.30 9.68
C VAL A 97 -10.80 -0.81 10.32
N ASP A 98 -11.34 -1.93 9.83
CA ASP A 98 -12.58 -2.54 10.34
C ASP A 98 -12.43 -3.00 11.80
N SER A 99 -11.22 -3.39 12.18
CA SER A 99 -10.86 -3.75 13.56
C SER A 99 -10.54 -2.53 14.44
N ARG A 100 -10.70 -1.30 13.94
CA ARG A 100 -10.35 -0.04 14.62
C ARG A 100 -8.87 0.04 15.02
N ILE A 101 -8.01 -0.59 14.25
CA ILE A 101 -6.57 -0.57 14.39
C ILE A 101 -6.02 0.56 13.51
N PHE A 102 -5.18 1.42 14.08
CA PHE A 102 -4.56 2.51 13.33
C PHE A 102 -3.31 2.04 12.61
N ILE A 103 -3.16 2.41 11.35
CA ILE A 103 -1.98 2.10 10.55
C ILE A 103 -1.02 3.28 10.66
N GLU A 104 0.09 3.10 11.36
CA GLU A 104 1.12 4.14 11.54
C GLU A 104 2.04 4.24 10.33
N SER A 105 2.37 3.09 9.74
CA SER A 105 3.15 3.06 8.50
C SER A 105 2.87 1.79 7.70
N SER A 106 3.03 1.90 6.38
CA SER A 106 3.02 0.75 5.48
C SER A 106 4.08 0.88 4.39
N LYS A 107 4.74 -0.24 4.11
CA LYS A 107 5.84 -0.38 3.16
C LYS A 107 5.75 -1.73 2.49
N TYR A 108 6.09 -1.78 1.20
CA TYR A 108 6.05 -2.99 0.39
C TYR A 108 7.41 -3.19 -0.26
N SER A 109 7.96 -4.39 -0.14
CA SER A 109 9.29 -4.71 -0.67
C SER A 109 9.48 -6.21 -0.70
N ASP A 110 10.16 -6.70 -1.73
CA ASP A 110 10.57 -8.12 -1.82
C ASP A 110 9.38 -9.11 -1.76
N GLY A 111 8.21 -8.71 -2.28
CA GLY A 111 6.99 -9.54 -2.21
C GLY A 111 6.27 -9.49 -0.86
N PHE A 112 6.72 -8.66 0.08
CA PHE A 112 6.12 -8.55 1.41
C PHE A 112 5.48 -7.18 1.65
N GLU A 113 4.40 -7.20 2.42
CA GLU A 113 3.83 -6.03 3.07
C GLU A 113 4.31 -5.92 4.52
N TYR A 114 4.76 -4.73 4.89
CA TYR A 114 5.25 -4.39 6.22
C TYR A 114 4.36 -3.30 6.79
N PHE A 115 3.82 -3.55 7.98
CA PHE A 115 2.97 -2.61 8.69
C PHE A 115 3.48 -2.37 10.09
N THR A 116 3.44 -1.11 10.52
CA THR A 116 3.40 -0.78 11.94
C THR A 116 1.98 -0.33 12.24
N VAL A 117 1.34 -0.98 13.19
CA VAL A 117 -0.04 -0.68 13.58
C VAL A 117 -0.14 -0.40 15.07
N ALA A 118 -1.03 0.52 15.43
CA ALA A 118 -1.35 0.86 16.81
C ALA A 118 -2.73 0.29 17.17
N ILE A 119 -2.72 -0.62 18.14
CA ILE A 119 -3.94 -1.21 18.69
C ILE A 119 -4.37 -0.31 19.87
N PRO A 120 -5.58 0.27 19.82
CA PRO A 120 -6.13 1.00 20.96
C PRO A 120 -6.14 0.08 22.17
N GLY A 121 -5.68 0.57 23.33
CA GLY A 121 -5.86 -0.20 24.55
C GLY A 121 -7.35 -0.29 24.85
N ASN A 122 -7.85 -1.47 25.22
CA ASN A 122 -9.15 -1.57 25.87
C ASN A 122 -9.08 -0.70 27.13
N ARG A 123 -9.73 0.47 27.11
CA ARG A 123 -10.22 1.07 28.36
C ARG A 123 -11.44 0.26 28.78
N SER A 124 -11.21 -0.96 29.23
CA SER A 124 -12.16 -1.67 30.07
C SER A 124 -11.99 -1.14 31.49
N GLY A 125 -12.95 -0.33 31.96
CA GLY A 125 -13.11 0.14 33.34
C GLY A 125 -12.61 1.57 33.57
N LYS A 126 -13.42 2.53 34.03
CA LYS A 126 -14.64 2.47 34.84
C LYS A 126 -15.80 3.24 34.21
#